data_AF-A0A562XG29-F1
#
_entry.id   AF-A0A562XG29-F1
#
_cell.length_a   1.000
_cell.length_b   1.000
_cell.length_c   1.000
_cell.angle_alpha   90.00
_cell.angle_beta   90.00
_cell.angle_gamma   90.00
#
_symmetry.space_group_name_H-M   'P 1'
#
loop_
_entity.id
_entity.type
_entity.pdbx_description
1 polymer ?
#
loop_
_entity_poly.entity_id
_entity_poly.type
_entity_poly.pdbx_seq_one_letter_code
_entity_poly.pdbx_strand_id
1 'polypeptide(L)'
;MKKAFTMIELVFVIVILGILASLAVPKLAATKTDAEVTKIVVDMKNTFEKIAALSISDPELSAKLKAEPSNSSNNYYNIIMLIGDDPTLKDFKAIGRAYQNHPWASECFITTYQNESLKIEKSWKQSSGKWSQICNALYAHLTVNEWMTNGVNFSGNRLFKEEK
;
A
#
# COMPACT_ATOMS: atom_id res chain seq x y z
N MET A 1 -0.38 -59.04 13.88
CA MET A 1 0.94 -58.60 13.38
C MET A 1 0.77 -57.23 12.74
N LYS A 2 1.33 -56.16 13.31
CA LYS A 2 1.25 -54.81 12.71
C LYS A 2 2.29 -54.73 11.60
N LYS A 3 1.88 -54.47 10.35
CA LYS A 3 2.80 -54.22 9.24
C LYS A 3 3.51 -52.89 9.51
N ALA A 4 4.83 -52.95 9.71
CA ALA A 4 5.64 -51.74 9.74
C ALA A 4 5.76 -51.19 8.32
N PHE A 5 5.74 -49.86 8.21
CA PHE A 5 5.97 -49.15 6.96
C PHE A 5 7.37 -49.50 6.45
N THR A 6 7.50 -49.83 5.17
CA THR A 6 8.79 -50.21 4.60
C THR A 6 9.64 -48.97 4.33
N MET A 7 10.97 -49.12 4.40
CA MET A 7 11.87 -48.01 4.06
C MET A 7 11.69 -47.53 2.61
N ILE A 8 11.34 -48.44 1.70
CA ILE A 8 11.12 -48.09 0.28
C ILE A 8 9.86 -47.25 0.07
N GLU A 9 8.77 -47.55 0.78
CA GLU A 9 7.55 -46.73 0.75
C GLU A 9 7.83 -45.31 1.24
N LEU A 10 8.69 -45.16 2.27
CA LEU A 10 9.05 -43.85 2.83
C LEU A 10 9.83 -43.00 1.82
N VAL A 11 10.80 -43.60 1.13
CA VAL A 11 11.57 -42.91 0.09
C VAL A 11 10.67 -42.45 -1.05
N PHE A 12 9.74 -43.30 -1.51
CA PHE A 12 8.82 -42.95 -2.60
C PHE A 12 7.96 -41.74 -2.25
N VAL A 13 7.45 -41.66 -1.01
CA VAL A 13 6.67 -40.52 -0.52
C VAL A 13 7.49 -39.23 -0.53
N ILE A 14 8.73 -39.25 -0.03
CA ILE A 14 9.59 -38.05 -0.01
C ILE A 14 9.89 -37.55 -1.43
N VAL A 15 10.16 -38.47 -2.37
CA VAL A 15 10.42 -38.10 -3.77
C VAL A 15 9.20 -37.44 -4.41
N ILE A 16 8.00 -38.00 -4.22
CA ILE A 16 6.77 -37.41 -4.74
C ILE A 16 6.53 -36.03 -4.12
N LEU A 17 6.67 -35.89 -2.80
CA LEU A 17 6.52 -34.60 -2.12
C LEU A 17 7.55 -33.57 -2.62
N GLY A 18 8.78 -33.99 -2.88
CA GLY A 18 9.83 -33.11 -3.44
C GLY A 18 9.48 -32.58 -4.83
N ILE A 19 8.96 -33.44 -5.71
CA ILE A 19 8.55 -33.04 -7.06
C ILE A 19 7.37 -32.07 -6.97
N LEU A 20 6.33 -32.41 -6.19
CA LEU A 20 5.15 -31.56 -6.03
C LEU A 20 5.50 -30.20 -5.41
N ALA A 21 6.37 -30.17 -4.40
CA ALA A 21 6.81 -28.94 -3.74
C ALA A 21 7.57 -28.01 -4.70
N SER A 22 8.45 -28.56 -5.56
CA SER A 22 9.22 -27.74 -6.50
C SER A 22 8.35 -26.97 -7.50
N LEU A 23 7.19 -27.53 -7.88
CA LEU A 23 6.22 -26.88 -8.76
C LEU A 23 5.27 -25.95 -7.99
N ALA A 24 4.86 -26.34 -6.78
CA ALA A 24 3.89 -25.59 -5.99
C ALA A 24 4.48 -24.32 -5.35
N VAL A 25 5.72 -24.36 -4.85
CA VAL A 25 6.34 -23.25 -4.11
C VAL A 25 6.46 -21.96 -4.94
N PRO A 26 6.96 -21.97 -6.20
CA PRO A 26 7.04 -20.75 -7.00
C PRO A 26 5.68 -20.11 -7.26
N LYS A 27 4.66 -20.94 -7.53
CA LYS A 27 3.28 -20.48 -7.76
C LYS A 27 2.69 -19.85 -6.49
N LEU A 28 2.87 -20.49 -5.34
CA LEU A 28 2.41 -19.97 -4.05
C LEU A 28 3.10 -18.64 -3.71
N ALA A 29 4.40 -18.51 -3.98
CA ALA A 29 5.13 -17.27 -3.76
C ALA A 29 4.58 -16.10 -4.60
N ALA A 30 4.30 -16.33 -5.89
CA ALA A 30 3.70 -15.32 -6.76
C ALA A 30 2.30 -14.89 -6.27
N THR A 31 1.41 -15.86 -6.02
CA THR A 31 0.04 -15.56 -5.53
C THR A 31 0.01 -14.86 -4.19
N LYS A 32 0.99 -15.14 -3.30
CA LYS A 32 1.12 -14.44 -2.02
C LYS A 32 1.46 -12.96 -2.23
N THR A 33 2.39 -12.65 -3.11
CA THR A 33 2.77 -11.26 -3.43
C THR A 33 1.58 -10.51 -4.05
N ASP A 34 0.86 -11.12 -4.98
CA ASP A 34 -0.31 -10.51 -5.60
C ASP A 34 -1.40 -10.20 -4.56
N ALA A 35 -1.68 -11.13 -3.65
CA ALA A 35 -2.63 -10.92 -2.56
C ALA A 35 -2.20 -9.80 -1.59
N GLU A 36 -0.91 -9.71 -1.30
CA GLU A 36 -0.35 -8.62 -0.48
C GLU A 36 -0.52 -7.26 -1.17
N VAL A 37 -0.26 -7.18 -2.47
CA VAL A 37 -0.47 -5.99 -3.29
C VAL A 37 -1.95 -5.59 -3.31
N THR A 38 -2.88 -6.52 -3.55
CA THR A 38 -4.32 -6.22 -3.51
C THR A 38 -4.75 -5.67 -2.16
N LYS A 39 -4.28 -6.27 -1.06
CA LYS A 39 -4.56 -5.77 0.29
C LYS A 39 -4.05 -4.34 0.47
N ILE A 40 -2.82 -4.08 0.06
CA ILE A 40 -2.21 -2.75 0.11
C ILE A 40 -3.06 -1.73 -0.66
N VAL A 41 -3.51 -2.05 -1.86
CA VAL A 41 -4.35 -1.15 -2.68
C VAL A 41 -5.67 -0.83 -1.97
N VAL A 42 -6.32 -1.82 -1.36
CA VAL A 42 -7.55 -1.60 -0.57
C VAL A 42 -7.27 -0.70 0.64
N ASP A 43 -6.18 -0.95 1.37
CA ASP A 43 -5.79 -0.14 2.53
C ASP A 43 -5.47 1.31 2.14
N MET A 44 -4.80 1.53 1.01
CA MET A 44 -4.56 2.86 0.43
C MET A 44 -5.86 3.57 0.09
N LYS A 45 -6.78 2.88 -0.60
CA LYS A 45 -8.09 3.43 -0.97
C LYS A 45 -8.89 3.87 0.27
N ASN A 46 -8.98 3.00 1.27
CA ASN A 46 -9.64 3.30 2.54
C ASN A 46 -9.01 4.51 3.25
N THR A 47 -7.68 4.65 3.15
CA THR A 47 -6.96 5.79 3.73
C THR A 47 -7.29 7.09 3.01
N PHE A 48 -7.28 7.09 1.67
CA PHE A 48 -7.68 8.26 0.88
C PHE A 48 -9.14 8.66 1.14
N GLU A 49 -10.06 7.71 1.21
CA GLU A 49 -11.47 7.97 1.52
C GLU A 49 -11.65 8.62 2.89
N LYS A 50 -10.94 8.12 3.92
CA LYS A 50 -10.97 8.71 5.26
C LYS A 50 -10.46 10.14 5.27
N ILE A 51 -9.34 10.39 4.59
CA ILE A 51 -8.74 11.73 4.53
C ILE A 51 -9.66 12.70 3.80
N ALA A 52 -10.27 12.27 2.70
CA ALA A 52 -11.23 13.08 1.96
C ALA A 52 -12.42 13.47 2.82
N ALA A 53 -13.06 12.47 3.47
CA ALA A 53 -14.21 12.70 4.33
C ALA A 53 -13.86 13.68 5.46
N LEU A 54 -12.69 13.52 6.06
CA LEU A 54 -12.25 14.38 7.15
C LEU A 54 -11.88 15.79 6.69
N SER A 55 -11.34 15.95 5.47
CA SER A 55 -11.06 17.29 4.90
C SER A 55 -12.30 18.14 4.66
N ILE A 56 -13.47 17.50 4.55
CA ILE A 56 -14.76 18.17 4.45
C ILE A 56 -15.34 18.45 5.84
N SER A 57 -15.19 17.53 6.78
CA SER A 57 -15.78 17.68 8.13
C SER A 57 -14.96 18.57 9.06
N ASP A 58 -13.65 18.71 8.83
CA ASP A 58 -12.72 19.43 9.70
C ASP A 58 -12.06 20.63 8.99
N PRO A 59 -12.45 21.87 9.34
CA PRO A 59 -11.87 23.08 8.75
C PRO A 59 -10.41 23.31 9.18
N GLU A 60 -9.99 22.88 10.37
CA GLU A 60 -8.61 23.02 10.85
C GLU A 60 -7.67 22.12 10.06
N LEU A 61 -8.11 20.90 9.76
CA LEU A 61 -7.41 20.01 8.85
C LEU A 61 -7.23 20.62 7.47
N SER A 62 -8.31 21.17 6.90
CA SER A 62 -8.28 21.78 5.57
C SER A 62 -7.26 22.93 5.51
N ALA A 63 -7.12 23.69 6.61
CA ALA A 63 -6.15 24.77 6.74
C ALA A 63 -4.71 24.22 6.83
N LYS A 64 -4.48 23.16 7.63
CA LYS A 64 -3.16 22.49 7.73
C LYS A 64 -2.71 21.88 6.40
N LEU A 65 -3.62 21.24 5.67
CA LEU A 65 -3.38 20.71 4.32
C LEU A 65 -2.98 21.81 3.32
N LYS A 66 -3.57 23.00 3.43
CA LYS A 66 -3.31 24.15 2.56
C LYS A 66 -2.06 24.95 2.96
N ALA A 67 -1.66 24.89 4.23
CA ALA A 67 -0.54 25.66 4.78
C ALA A 67 0.84 25.03 4.52
N GLU A 68 0.91 23.72 4.24
CA GLU A 68 2.18 23.05 3.98
C GLU A 68 2.74 23.44 2.60
N PRO A 69 4.03 23.82 2.50
CA PRO A 69 4.63 24.19 1.22
C PRO A 69 4.58 23.03 0.21
N SER A 70 4.03 23.32 -0.96
CA SER A 70 3.79 22.38 -2.07
C SER A 70 5.06 21.94 -2.80
N ASN A 71 6.24 22.44 -2.41
CA ASN A 71 7.53 22.19 -3.06
C ASN A 71 8.32 21.03 -2.44
N SER A 72 7.79 20.36 -1.41
CA SER A 72 8.35 19.15 -0.83
C SER A 72 7.65 17.91 -1.39
N SER A 73 8.44 17.02 -1.95
CA SER A 73 8.02 15.76 -2.58
C SER A 73 7.41 14.77 -1.58
N ASN A 74 7.64 15.01 -0.30
CA ASN A 74 7.08 14.23 0.81
C ASN A 74 6.15 15.09 1.67
N ASN A 75 5.62 16.21 1.15
CA ASN A 75 4.78 17.09 1.95
C ASN A 75 3.53 16.36 2.46
N TYR A 76 2.96 15.43 1.69
CA TYR A 76 1.80 14.66 2.13
C TYR A 76 2.13 13.70 3.27
N TYR A 77 3.29 13.04 3.24
CA TYR A 77 3.75 12.24 4.39
C TYR A 77 3.89 13.11 5.64
N ASN A 78 4.52 14.27 5.51
CA ASN A 78 4.69 15.20 6.61
C ASN A 78 3.33 15.68 7.12
N ILE A 79 2.37 15.98 6.23
CA ILE A 79 1.01 16.35 6.61
C ILE A 79 0.33 15.21 7.36
N ILE A 80 0.36 13.97 6.87
CA ILE A 80 -0.27 12.82 7.55
C ILE A 80 0.34 12.56 8.93
N MET A 81 1.65 12.73 9.07
CA MET A 81 2.32 12.64 10.37
C MET A 81 1.90 13.77 11.31
N LEU A 82 1.90 15.02 10.82
CA LEU A 82 1.46 16.20 11.60
C LEU A 82 0.01 16.08 12.08
N ILE A 83 -0.87 15.53 11.23
CA ILE A 83 -2.27 15.32 11.60
C ILE A 83 -2.43 14.11 12.53
N GLY A 84 -1.65 13.04 12.32
CA GLY A 84 -1.70 11.83 13.15
C GLY A 84 -1.30 12.05 14.60
N ASP A 85 -0.49 13.07 14.88
CA ASP A 85 -0.06 13.45 16.21
C ASP A 85 -0.97 14.49 16.88
N ASP A 86 -1.97 15.02 16.17
CA ASP A 86 -2.90 16.01 16.71
C ASP A 86 -3.92 15.37 17.69
N PRO A 87 -3.92 15.77 18.98
CA PRO A 87 -4.78 15.18 19.99
C PRO A 87 -6.28 15.49 19.79
N THR A 88 -6.62 16.52 19.00
CA THR A 88 -8.01 16.89 18.68
C THR A 88 -8.62 15.97 17.62
N LEU A 89 -7.75 15.31 16.85
CA LEU A 89 -8.07 14.54 15.66
C LEU A 89 -7.88 13.03 15.91
N LYS A 90 -8.64 12.49 16.88
CA LYS A 90 -8.48 11.11 17.37
C LYS A 90 -8.58 10.04 16.27
N ASP A 91 -9.38 10.28 15.23
CA ASP A 91 -9.51 9.38 14.08
C ASP A 91 -8.26 9.37 13.19
N PHE A 92 -7.48 10.45 13.19
CA PHE A 92 -6.22 10.57 12.45
C PHE A 92 -5.05 9.85 13.10
N LYS A 93 -5.08 9.63 14.42
CA LYS A 93 -4.09 8.80 15.11
C LYS A 93 -4.05 7.37 14.56
N ALA A 94 -5.14 6.87 13.99
CA ALA A 94 -5.16 5.59 13.29
C ALA A 94 -4.43 5.66 11.93
N ILE A 95 -4.56 6.79 11.22
CA ILE A 95 -3.93 7.04 9.92
C ILE A 95 -2.41 7.23 10.07
N GLY A 96 -1.97 8.03 11.06
CA GLY A 96 -0.54 8.19 11.38
C GLY A 96 0.12 6.87 11.77
N ARG A 97 -0.57 6.04 12.58
CA ARG A 97 -0.10 4.69 12.93
C ARG A 97 -0.08 3.75 11.72
N ALA A 98 -1.06 3.81 10.82
CA ALA A 98 -1.06 3.03 9.60
C ALA A 98 0.19 3.34 8.77
N TYR A 99 0.55 4.62 8.62
CA TYR A 99 1.76 5.00 7.89
C TYR A 99 3.03 4.44 8.54
N GLN A 100 3.20 4.60 9.86
CA GLN A 100 4.36 4.05 10.56
C GLN A 100 4.48 2.53 10.45
N ASN A 101 3.35 1.83 10.32
CA ASN A 101 3.29 0.38 10.15
C ASN A 101 3.49 -0.09 8.69
N HIS A 102 3.56 0.83 7.73
CA HIS A 102 3.69 0.55 6.30
C HIS A 102 4.96 1.19 5.71
N PRO A 103 6.17 0.70 6.09
CA PRO A 103 7.44 1.26 5.61
C PRO A 103 7.62 1.18 4.09
N TRP A 104 6.91 0.28 3.41
CA TRP A 104 6.87 0.21 1.95
C TRP A 104 6.33 1.48 1.30
N ALA A 105 5.41 2.22 1.95
CA ALA A 105 4.73 3.36 1.33
C ALA A 105 5.71 4.50 1.01
N SER A 106 6.59 4.84 1.96
CA SER A 106 7.65 5.83 1.75
C SER A 106 8.78 5.36 0.84
N GLU A 107 8.94 4.05 0.65
CA GLU A 107 9.95 3.47 -0.24
C GLU A 107 9.46 3.35 -1.68
N CYS A 108 8.17 3.10 -1.89
CA CYS A 108 7.59 2.98 -3.23
C CYS A 108 7.12 4.34 -3.76
N PHE A 109 6.53 5.20 -2.91
CA PHE A 109 5.83 6.38 -3.38
C PHE A 109 6.34 7.67 -2.80
N ILE A 110 6.27 8.69 -3.62
CA ILE A 110 6.45 10.10 -3.28
C ILE A 110 5.10 10.75 -3.51
N THR A 111 4.63 11.47 -2.50
CA THR A 111 3.26 11.97 -2.46
C THR A 111 3.28 13.46 -2.20
N THR A 112 2.73 14.21 -3.16
CA THR A 112 2.69 15.66 -3.10
C THR A 112 1.23 16.11 -3.12
N TYR A 113 0.80 16.80 -2.07
CA TYR A 113 -0.50 17.43 -2.03
C TYR A 113 -0.41 18.84 -2.64
N GLN A 114 -1.13 19.06 -3.74
CA GLN A 114 -1.21 20.35 -4.44
C GLN A 114 -2.62 20.56 -4.98
N ASN A 115 -3.15 21.78 -4.83
CA ASN A 115 -4.44 22.18 -5.41
C ASN A 115 -5.58 21.19 -5.07
N GLU A 116 -5.66 20.75 -3.81
CA GLU A 116 -6.69 19.80 -3.33
C GLU A 116 -6.65 18.41 -3.97
N SER A 117 -5.52 18.09 -4.61
CA SER A 117 -5.23 16.79 -5.22
C SER A 117 -3.94 16.21 -4.68
N LEU A 118 -3.90 14.89 -4.52
CA LEU A 118 -2.71 14.11 -4.21
C LEU A 118 -2.09 13.61 -5.50
N LYS A 119 -0.87 14.06 -5.80
CA LYS A 119 -0.04 13.45 -6.82
C LYS A 119 0.76 12.32 -6.20
N ILE A 120 0.79 11.18 -6.87
CA ILE A 120 1.54 9.99 -6.46
C ILE A 120 2.57 9.69 -7.53
N GLU A 121 3.83 9.71 -7.16
CA GLU A 121 4.95 9.46 -8.05
C GLU A 121 5.80 8.31 -7.51
N LYS A 122 6.58 7.68 -8.38
CA LYS A 122 7.52 6.64 -7.95
C LYS A 122 8.63 7.27 -7.12
N SER A 123 9.03 6.60 -6.04
CA SER A 123 10.15 7.06 -5.22
C SER A 123 11.48 6.95 -5.96
N TRP A 124 12.33 7.97 -5.82
CA TRP A 124 13.72 7.94 -6.30
C TRP A 124 14.66 7.22 -5.33
N LYS A 125 14.25 7.01 -4.07
CA LYS A 125 15.01 6.12 -3.20
C LYS A 125 14.82 4.72 -3.76
N GLN A 126 15.93 4.08 -4.11
CA GLN A 126 15.93 2.68 -4.51
C GLN A 126 15.27 1.89 -3.37
N SER A 127 14.07 1.36 -3.64
CA SER A 127 13.37 0.48 -2.72
C SER A 127 14.37 -0.53 -2.18
N SER A 128 14.41 -0.71 -0.86
CA SER A 128 15.23 -1.74 -0.25
C SER A 128 14.95 -3.07 -0.95
N GLY A 129 15.93 -3.97 -1.02
CA GLY A 129 15.76 -5.28 -1.67
C GLY A 129 14.55 -6.06 -1.14
N LYS A 130 14.07 -5.72 0.05
CA LYS A 130 12.86 -6.24 0.69
C LYS A 130 11.55 -5.83 -0.02
N TRP A 131 11.42 -4.58 -0.45
CA TRP A 131 10.16 -4.05 -1.00
C TRP A 131 10.15 -3.90 -2.53
N SER A 132 11.29 -4.11 -3.20
CA SER A 132 11.43 -3.87 -4.64
C SER A 132 10.39 -4.65 -5.48
N GLN A 133 10.14 -5.92 -5.12
CA GLN A 133 9.13 -6.73 -5.79
C GLN A 133 7.71 -6.18 -5.59
N ILE A 134 7.40 -5.74 -4.38
CA ILE A 134 6.08 -5.18 -4.02
C ILE A 134 5.88 -3.82 -4.71
N CYS A 135 6.87 -2.93 -4.71
CA CYS A 135 6.78 -1.65 -5.41
C CYS A 135 6.55 -1.86 -6.92
N ASN A 136 7.29 -2.77 -7.55
CA ASN A 136 7.12 -3.06 -8.97
C ASN A 136 5.72 -3.62 -9.28
N ALA A 137 5.23 -4.53 -8.44
CA ALA A 137 3.87 -5.06 -8.58
C ALA A 137 2.79 -3.99 -8.34
N LEU A 138 2.99 -3.09 -7.38
CA LEU A 138 2.12 -1.94 -7.15
C LEU A 138 2.09 -1.00 -8.37
N TYR A 139 3.24 -0.67 -8.96
CA TYR A 139 3.27 0.19 -10.14
C TYR A 139 2.56 -0.44 -11.36
N ALA A 140 2.53 -1.76 -11.44
CA ALA A 140 1.85 -2.50 -12.50
C ALA A 140 0.34 -2.67 -12.25
N HIS A 141 -0.13 -2.44 -11.01
CA HIS A 141 -1.54 -2.58 -10.66
C HIS A 141 -2.36 -1.44 -11.30
N LEU A 142 -3.46 -1.79 -12.00
CA LEU A 142 -4.30 -0.85 -12.77
C LEU A 142 -4.72 0.37 -11.94
N THR A 143 -5.35 0.14 -10.79
CA THR A 143 -5.82 1.22 -9.89
C THR A 143 -4.70 2.15 -9.42
N VAL A 144 -3.51 1.60 -9.13
CA VAL A 144 -2.38 2.41 -8.67
C VAL A 144 -1.84 3.24 -9.83
N ASN A 145 -1.77 2.65 -11.03
CA ASN A 145 -1.37 3.35 -12.23
C ASN A 145 -2.32 4.52 -12.58
N GLU A 146 -3.62 4.33 -12.38
CA GLU A 146 -4.60 5.41 -12.51
C GLU A 146 -4.37 6.53 -11.49
N TRP A 147 -4.11 6.20 -10.22
CA TRP A 147 -3.81 7.19 -9.20
C TRP A 147 -2.51 7.94 -9.46
N MET A 148 -1.48 7.27 -9.98
CA MET A 148 -0.23 7.92 -10.37
C MET A 148 -0.42 8.85 -11.56
N THR A 149 -1.28 8.48 -12.53
CA THR A 149 -1.49 9.27 -13.75
C THR A 149 -2.43 10.45 -13.53
N ASN A 150 -3.52 10.24 -12.81
CA ASN A 150 -4.59 11.25 -12.64
C ASN A 150 -4.49 12.02 -11.31
N GLY A 151 -3.72 11.51 -10.35
CA GLY A 151 -3.81 11.93 -8.96
C GLY A 151 -5.10 11.45 -8.29
N VAL A 152 -5.18 11.67 -6.97
CA VAL A 152 -6.39 11.45 -6.16
C VAL A 152 -6.96 12.80 -5.77
N ASN A 153 -8.20 13.10 -6.18
CA ASN A 153 -8.82 14.39 -5.89
C ASN A 153 -9.60 14.30 -4.58
N PHE A 154 -9.36 15.21 -3.64
CA PHE A 154 -10.07 15.21 -2.35
C PHE A 154 -11.25 16.19 -2.28
N SER A 155 -11.43 17.06 -3.28
CA SER A 155 -12.39 18.19 -3.28
C SER A 155 -13.61 18.00 -4.21
N GLY A 156 -13.75 16.84 -4.86
CA GLY A 156 -14.88 16.53 -5.74
C GLY A 156 -15.86 15.49 -5.20
N ASN A 157 -17.07 15.40 -5.77
CA ASN A 157 -18.05 14.33 -5.50
C ASN A 157 -17.53 12.90 -5.80
N ARG A 158 -16.35 12.77 -6.42
CA ARG A 158 -15.68 11.51 -6.74
C ARG A 158 -14.18 11.64 -6.47
N LEU A 159 -13.64 10.75 -5.63
CA LEU A 159 -12.22 10.74 -5.26
C LEU A 159 -11.32 10.14 -6.33
N PHE A 160 -11.85 9.18 -7.07
CA PHE A 160 -11.20 8.47 -8.15
C PHE A 160 -12.03 8.68 -9.43
N LYS A 161 -11.37 8.87 -10.58
CA LYS A 161 -12.07 8.78 -11.86
C LYS A 161 -12.43 7.32 -12.08
N GLU A 162 -13.72 6.99 -12.03
CA GLU A 162 -14.18 5.66 -12.44
C GLU A 162 -13.88 5.47 -13.93
N GLU A 163 -13.27 4.32 -14.25
CA GLU A 163 -13.01 3.87 -15.62
C GLU A 163 -14.33 3.85 -16.40
N LYS A 164 -14.29 4.34 -17.65
CA LYS A 164 -15.42 4.30 -18.59
C LYS A 164 -15.32 3.06 -19.46
#